data_AF-A0AA36M4W3-F1
#
_entry.id   AF-A0AA36M4W3-F1
#
_cell.length_a   1.000
_cell.length_b   1.000
_cell.length_c   1.000
_cell.angle_alpha   90.00
_cell.angle_beta   90.00
_cell.angle_gamma   90.00
#
_symmetry.space_group_name_H-M   'P 1'
#
loop_
_entity.id
_entity.type
_entity.pdbx_description
1 polymer ?
#
loop_
_entity_poly.entity_id
_entity_poly.type
_entity_poly.pdbx_seq_one_letter_code
_entity_poly.pdbx_strand_id
1 'polypeptide(L)'
;MSMADIQVEKQYSLCGLSLRCATQICAAAQAIICFALSVLHHVLLEPSVIVHILVGIYFFCALLSTIFFVFCFFKRKFGSFYDNLLHAYLLSILLMALTSFFAVMYLPLSFLQQAHSLGEGMHYLFLFITAAGMLFLQFVQRNLVEQMLPVMEHSFV
;
A
#
# COMPACT_ATOMS: atom_id res chain seq x y z
N MET A 1 6.90 -29.32 -7.37
CA MET A 1 6.37 -28.70 -6.15
C MET A 1 6.58 -29.71 -5.05
N SER A 2 7.50 -29.44 -4.12
CA SER A 2 7.90 -30.41 -3.09
C SER A 2 6.80 -30.54 -2.05
N MET A 3 6.66 -31.70 -1.41
CA MET A 3 5.67 -31.96 -0.38
C MET A 3 5.83 -31.03 0.86
N ALA A 4 7.03 -30.45 1.01
CA ALA A 4 7.34 -29.41 1.99
C ALA A 4 6.71 -28.03 1.64
N ASP A 5 6.67 -27.65 0.36
CA ASP A 5 6.02 -26.40 -0.09
C ASP A 5 4.53 -26.40 0.27
N ILE A 6 3.89 -27.57 0.14
CA ILE A 6 2.45 -27.75 0.39
C ILE A 6 2.12 -27.62 1.88
N GLN A 7 2.99 -28.06 2.78
CA GLN A 7 2.75 -27.91 4.23
C GLN A 7 2.98 -26.48 4.72
N VAL A 8 3.98 -25.78 4.17
CA VAL A 8 4.22 -24.35 4.47
C VAL A 8 3.05 -23.51 3.97
N GLU A 9 2.59 -23.72 2.73
CA GLU A 9 1.49 -22.95 2.13
C GLU A 9 0.15 -23.16 2.85
N LYS A 10 -0.08 -24.34 3.43
CA LYS A 10 -1.28 -24.66 4.21
C LYS A 10 -1.30 -24.02 5.60
N GLN A 11 -0.14 -23.69 6.16
CA GLN A 11 -0.02 -23.11 7.51
C GLN A 11 -0.14 -21.58 7.53
N TYR A 12 0.11 -20.91 6.39
CA TYR A 12 -0.02 -19.44 6.23
C TYR A 12 -1.29 -19.02 5.47
N SER A 13 -2.30 -19.89 5.40
CA SER A 13 -3.52 -19.61 4.66
C SER A 13 -4.44 -18.69 5.47
N LEU A 14 -4.39 -17.39 5.15
CA LEU A 14 -5.37 -16.43 5.61
C LEU A 14 -6.65 -16.62 4.77
N CYS A 15 -7.66 -17.25 5.36
CA CYS A 15 -8.97 -17.52 4.73
C CYS A 15 -8.95 -18.45 3.49
N GLY A 16 -8.07 -19.45 3.45
CA GLY A 16 -8.03 -20.44 2.34
C GLY A 16 -7.31 -19.95 1.08
N LEU A 17 -6.81 -18.71 1.06
CA LEU A 17 -6.03 -18.15 -0.04
C LEU A 17 -4.52 -18.40 0.19
N SER A 18 -3.77 -18.67 -0.90
CA SER A 18 -2.31 -18.75 -0.86
C SER A 18 -1.72 -17.39 -0.46
N LEU A 19 -0.75 -17.38 0.47
CA LEU A 19 -0.08 -16.17 0.96
C LEU A 19 0.46 -15.30 -0.19
N ARG A 20 0.99 -15.92 -1.26
CA ARG A 20 1.48 -15.23 -2.45
C ARG A 20 0.37 -14.50 -3.20
N CYS A 21 -0.81 -15.12 -3.30
CA CYS A 21 -1.98 -14.52 -3.93
C CYS A 21 -2.51 -13.35 -3.09
N ALA A 22 -2.54 -13.50 -1.75
CA ALA A 22 -2.91 -12.42 -0.84
C ALA A 22 -1.99 -11.20 -0.99
N THR A 23 -0.67 -11.40 -1.04
CA THR A 23 0.31 -10.31 -1.25
C THR A 23 0.16 -9.67 -2.63
N GLN A 24 -0.11 -10.45 -3.68
CA GLN A 24 -0.35 -9.91 -5.02
C GLN A 24 -1.62 -9.05 -5.09
N ILE A 25 -2.73 -9.52 -4.52
CA ILE A 25 -3.98 -8.77 -4.45
C ILE A 25 -3.78 -7.49 -3.65
N CYS A 26 -3.05 -7.57 -2.54
CA CYS A 26 -2.71 -6.42 -1.72
C CYS A 26 -1.87 -5.39 -2.48
N ALA A 27 -0.85 -5.81 -3.22
CA ALA A 27 -0.04 -4.93 -4.04
C ALA A 27 -0.88 -4.27 -5.14
N ALA A 28 -1.73 -5.03 -5.83
CA ALA A 28 -2.66 -4.47 -6.82
C ALA A 28 -3.61 -3.44 -6.19
N ALA A 29 -4.18 -3.74 -5.03
CA ALA A 29 -5.04 -2.83 -4.29
C ALA A 29 -4.29 -1.57 -3.86
N GLN A 30 -3.06 -1.69 -3.37
CA GLN A 30 -2.22 -0.55 -3.04
C GLN A 30 -2.03 0.35 -4.25
N ALA A 31 -1.55 -0.20 -5.38
CA ALA A 31 -1.31 0.58 -6.60
C ALA A 31 -2.56 1.34 -7.06
N ILE A 32 -3.72 0.68 -7.10
CA ILE A 32 -4.99 1.29 -7.51
C ILE A 32 -5.40 2.40 -6.55
N ILE A 33 -5.37 2.16 -5.23
CA ILE A 33 -5.81 3.15 -4.24
C ILE A 33 -4.83 4.32 -4.17
N CYS A 34 -3.51 4.09 -4.26
CA CYS A 34 -2.52 5.16 -4.36
C CYS A 34 -2.80 6.08 -5.54
N PHE A 35 -3.07 5.49 -6.71
CA PHE A 35 -3.33 6.25 -7.92
C PHE A 35 -4.64 7.05 -7.79
N ALA A 36 -5.70 6.41 -7.31
CA ALA A 36 -6.98 7.07 -7.05
C ALA A 36 -6.82 8.22 -6.05
N LEU A 37 -6.11 8.00 -4.94
CA LEU A 37 -5.86 9.04 -3.93
C LEU A 37 -5.01 10.17 -4.46
N SER A 38 -4.00 9.89 -5.28
CA SER A 38 -3.18 10.91 -5.93
C SER A 38 -4.04 11.85 -6.78
N VAL A 39 -4.93 11.29 -7.61
CA VAL A 39 -5.87 12.06 -8.44
C VAL A 39 -6.88 12.82 -7.57
N LEU A 40 -7.49 12.16 -6.58
CA LEU A 40 -8.48 12.78 -5.70
C LEU A 40 -7.89 13.93 -4.89
N HIS A 41 -6.68 13.79 -4.33
CA HIS A 41 -6.02 14.87 -3.61
C HIS A 41 -5.68 16.04 -4.53
N HIS A 42 -5.31 15.78 -5.79
CA HIS A 42 -5.02 16.84 -6.75
C HIS A 42 -6.27 17.61 -7.20
N VAL A 43 -7.42 16.92 -7.34
CA VAL A 43 -8.67 17.51 -7.84
C VAL A 43 -9.49 18.17 -6.73
N LEU A 44 -9.54 17.57 -5.54
CA LEU A 44 -10.43 17.99 -4.45
C LEU A 44 -9.80 18.98 -3.48
N LEU A 45 -8.47 19.03 -3.36
CA LEU A 45 -7.80 19.96 -2.45
C LEU A 45 -7.25 21.16 -3.20
N GLU A 46 -7.23 22.31 -2.53
CA GLU A 46 -6.59 23.50 -3.07
C GLU A 46 -5.10 23.27 -3.34
N PRO A 47 -4.56 23.84 -4.44
CA PRO A 47 -3.17 23.67 -4.81
C PRO A 47 -2.27 24.29 -3.74
N SER A 48 -1.57 23.44 -3.01
CA SER A 48 -0.60 23.81 -1.99
C SER A 48 0.63 22.93 -2.12
N VAL A 49 1.76 23.43 -1.62
CA VAL A 49 3.03 22.68 -1.65
C VAL A 49 2.88 21.32 -0.95
N ILE A 50 2.14 21.28 0.16
CA ILE A 50 1.87 20.06 0.93
C ILE A 50 1.12 19.04 0.07
N VAL A 51 0.06 19.46 -0.62
CA VAL A 51 -0.74 18.58 -1.49
C VAL A 51 0.11 18.05 -2.65
N HIS A 52 0.96 18.89 -3.26
CA HIS A 52 1.86 18.43 -4.32
C HIS A 52 2.89 17.39 -3.83
N ILE A 53 3.44 17.58 -2.63
CA ILE A 53 4.33 16.58 -2.01
C ILE A 53 3.56 15.27 -1.76
N LEU A 54 2.34 15.34 -1.22
CA LEU A 54 1.50 14.18 -0.94
C LEU A 54 1.18 13.39 -2.22
N VAL A 55 0.79 14.09 -3.27
CA VAL A 55 0.52 13.53 -4.60
C VAL A 55 1.76 12.84 -5.16
N GLY A 56 2.95 13.46 -5.01
CA GLY A 56 4.23 12.89 -5.43
C GLY A 56 4.57 11.60 -4.69
N ILE A 57 4.38 11.56 -3.37
CA ILE A 57 4.61 10.34 -2.57
C ILE A 57 3.61 9.23 -2.97
N TYR A 58 2.33 9.56 -3.15
CA TYR A 58 1.33 8.59 -3.60
C TYR A 58 1.69 7.99 -4.97
N PHE A 59 2.16 8.81 -5.91
CA PHE A 59 2.60 8.35 -7.22
C PHE A 59 3.84 7.45 -7.13
N PHE A 60 4.82 7.81 -6.31
CA PHE A 60 6.02 7.01 -6.10
C PHE A 60 5.70 5.64 -5.48
N CYS A 61 4.83 5.61 -4.46
CA CYS A 61 4.37 4.35 -3.86
C CYS A 61 3.57 3.50 -4.86
N ALA A 62 2.73 4.12 -5.70
CA ALA A 62 2.00 3.41 -6.76
C ALA A 62 2.96 2.76 -7.77
N LEU A 63 4.02 3.47 -8.16
CA LEU A 63 5.05 2.98 -9.07
C LEU A 63 5.76 1.75 -8.49
N LEU A 64 6.27 1.86 -7.25
CA LEU A 64 6.96 0.76 -6.58
C LEU A 64 6.06 -0.47 -6.43
N SER A 65 4.80 -0.26 -6.05
CA SER A 65 3.81 -1.33 -5.91
C SER A 65 3.48 -2.00 -7.25
N THR A 66 3.37 -1.21 -8.32
CA THR A 66 3.15 -1.72 -9.69
C THR A 66 4.34 -2.53 -10.17
N ILE A 67 5.56 -2.05 -9.96
CA ILE A 67 6.79 -2.78 -10.27
C ILE A 67 6.79 -4.11 -9.51
N PHE A 68 6.53 -4.09 -8.20
CA PHE A 68 6.45 -5.30 -7.38
C PHE A 68 5.41 -6.30 -7.92
N PHE A 69 4.21 -5.82 -8.24
CA PHE A 69 3.13 -6.63 -8.81
C PHE A 69 3.54 -7.30 -10.13
N VAL A 70 4.15 -6.54 -11.05
CA VAL A 70 4.61 -7.04 -12.35
C VAL A 70 5.68 -8.13 -12.17
N PHE A 71 6.66 -7.92 -11.29
CA PHE A 71 7.69 -8.91 -10.99
C PHE A 71 7.12 -10.18 -10.34
N CYS A 72 6.14 -10.04 -9.45
CA CYS A 72 5.39 -11.16 -8.89
C CYS A 72 4.66 -11.98 -9.96
N PHE A 73 4.20 -11.34 -11.05
CA PHE A 73 3.53 -12.02 -12.16
C PHE A 73 4.52 -12.81 -13.03
N PHE A 74 5.72 -12.25 -13.26
CA PHE A 74 6.71 -12.86 -14.15
C PHE A 74 7.40 -14.12 -13.61
N LYS A 75 7.18 -14.51 -12.33
CA LYS A 75 7.62 -15.79 -11.71
C LYS A 75 9.07 -16.24 -11.98
N ARG A 76 9.94 -15.35 -12.47
CA ARG A 76 11.30 -15.72 -12.87
C ARG A 76 12.15 -15.93 -11.61
N LYS A 77 13.09 -16.89 -11.67
CA LYS A 77 14.13 -17.14 -10.65
C LYS A 77 15.09 -15.95 -10.51
N PHE A 78 14.57 -14.82 -10.06
CA PHE A 78 15.36 -13.68 -9.61
C PHE A 78 15.68 -13.97 -8.15
N GLY A 79 16.91 -14.43 -7.86
CA GLY A 79 17.37 -14.68 -6.49
C GLY A 79 17.48 -13.38 -5.69
N SER A 80 18.70 -12.87 -5.51
CA SER A 80 18.99 -11.65 -4.73
C SER A 80 18.21 -10.40 -5.19
N PHE A 81 17.82 -10.30 -6.47
CA PHE A 81 17.05 -9.15 -6.96
C PHE A 81 15.62 -9.10 -6.38
N TYR A 82 15.03 -10.25 -6.05
CA TYR A 82 13.70 -10.31 -5.46
C TYR A 82 13.69 -9.81 -4.00
N ASP A 83 14.78 -10.01 -3.27
CA ASP A 83 14.94 -9.50 -1.90
C ASP A 83 15.03 -7.96 -1.87
N ASN A 84 15.82 -7.37 -2.77
CA ASN A 84 15.86 -5.92 -2.96
C ASN A 84 14.49 -5.35 -3.33
N LEU A 85 13.74 -6.06 -4.17
CA LEU A 85 12.40 -5.66 -4.60
C LEU A 85 11.39 -5.75 -3.44
N LEU A 86 11.48 -6.78 -2.62
CA LEU A 86 10.68 -6.94 -1.40
C LEU A 86 10.95 -5.80 -0.42
N HIS A 87 12.22 -5.47 -0.19
CA HIS A 87 12.63 -4.34 0.64
C HIS A 87 12.11 -3.01 0.09
N ALA A 88 12.21 -2.78 -1.23
CA ALA A 88 11.65 -1.59 -1.86
C ALA A 88 10.12 -1.51 -1.72
N TYR A 89 9.42 -2.64 -1.82
CA TYR A 89 7.98 -2.71 -1.58
C TYR A 89 7.62 -2.44 -0.11
N LEU A 90 8.38 -2.98 0.83
CA LEU A 90 8.19 -2.76 2.27
C LEU A 90 8.44 -1.28 2.63
N LEU A 91 9.44 -0.65 2.02
CA LEU A 91 9.65 0.79 2.09
C LEU A 91 8.44 1.57 1.54
N SER A 92 7.84 1.11 0.44
CA SER A 92 6.63 1.75 -0.11
C SER A 92 5.45 1.68 0.87
N ILE A 93 5.26 0.55 1.56
CA ILE A 93 4.22 0.40 2.59
C ILE A 93 4.48 1.36 3.76
N LEU A 94 5.74 1.48 4.19
CA LEU A 94 6.13 2.37 5.28
C LEU A 94 5.91 3.85 4.92
N LEU A 95 6.36 4.27 3.75
CA LEU A 95 6.16 5.65 3.26
C LEU A 95 4.68 5.98 3.12
N MET A 96 3.90 5.03 2.60
CA MET A 96 2.46 5.12 2.50
C MET A 96 1.79 5.27 3.87
N ALA A 97 2.28 4.58 4.90
CA ALA A 97 1.77 4.71 6.27
C ALA A 97 2.05 6.04 6.91
N LEU A 98 3.28 6.54 6.77
CA LEU A 98 3.63 7.87 7.25
C LEU A 98 2.81 8.96 6.55
N THR A 99 2.61 8.81 5.24
CA THR A 99 1.83 9.75 4.44
C THR A 99 0.35 9.73 4.81
N SER A 100 -0.24 8.54 4.97
CA SER A 100 -1.65 8.43 5.40
C SER A 100 -1.83 8.91 6.85
N PHE A 101 -0.87 8.67 7.74
CA PHE A 101 -0.89 9.22 9.10
C PHE A 101 -0.85 10.75 9.09
N PHE A 102 0.03 11.32 8.29
CA PHE A 102 0.08 12.76 8.07
C PHE A 102 -1.25 13.29 7.50
N ALA A 103 -1.82 12.63 6.49
CA ALA A 103 -3.10 13.02 5.89
C ALA A 103 -4.26 12.98 6.90
N VAL A 104 -4.30 11.97 7.77
CA VAL A 104 -5.29 11.86 8.86
C VAL A 104 -5.20 13.02 9.86
N MET A 105 -4.01 13.59 10.07
CA MET A 105 -3.83 14.77 10.93
C MET A 105 -4.07 16.09 10.17
N TYR A 106 -3.63 16.17 8.92
CA TYR A 106 -3.71 17.36 8.09
C TYR A 106 -5.14 17.68 7.63
N LEU A 107 -5.89 16.67 7.16
CA LEU A 107 -7.22 16.86 6.57
C LEU A 107 -8.26 17.46 7.53
N PRO A 108 -8.35 17.03 8.81
CA PRO A 108 -9.24 17.66 9.77
C PRO A 108 -8.85 19.10 10.10
N LEU A 109 -7.54 19.39 10.16
CA LEU A 109 -7.04 20.74 10.39
C LEU A 109 -7.39 21.67 9.22
N SER A 110 -7.17 21.23 7.97
CA SER A 110 -7.57 21.99 6.79
C SER A 110 -9.09 22.18 6.73
N PHE A 111 -9.87 21.17 7.11
CA PHE A 111 -11.33 21.30 7.21
C PHE A 111 -11.72 22.39 8.22
N LEU A 112 -11.16 22.40 9.43
CA LEU A 112 -11.44 23.43 10.44
C LEU A 112 -11.00 24.83 10.03
N GLN A 113 -9.95 24.94 9.21
CA GLN A 113 -9.40 26.23 8.75
C GLN A 113 -10.13 26.80 7.54
N GLN A 114 -10.67 25.95 6.65
CA GLN A 114 -11.18 26.36 5.35
C GLN A 114 -12.69 26.17 5.19
N ALA A 115 -13.33 25.29 5.97
CA ALA A 115 -14.76 25.03 5.81
C ALA A 115 -15.60 26.15 6.44
N HIS A 116 -16.25 26.95 5.59
CA HIS A 116 -17.29 27.88 6.01
C HIS A 116 -18.67 27.21 6.17
N SER A 117 -18.86 26.04 5.57
CA SER A 117 -20.04 25.20 5.73
C SER A 117 -19.70 23.70 5.71
N LEU A 118 -20.53 22.88 6.37
CA LEU A 118 -20.35 21.42 6.39
C LEU A 118 -20.40 20.80 4.99
N GLY A 119 -21.23 21.35 4.10
CA GLY A 119 -21.40 20.87 2.72
C GLY A 119 -20.14 21.07 1.88
N GLU A 120 -19.48 22.22 2.01
CA GLU A 120 -18.20 22.49 1.34
C GLU A 120 -17.12 21.54 1.87
N GLY A 121 -17.08 21.24 3.16
CA GLY A 121 -16.02 20.43 3.74
C GLY A 121 -16.17 18.90 3.61
N MET A 122 -17.24 18.40 2.98
CA MET A 122 -17.50 16.95 2.83
C MET A 122 -16.37 16.19 2.13
N HIS A 123 -15.67 16.84 1.19
CA HIS A 123 -14.55 16.21 0.48
C HIS A 123 -13.33 15.98 1.39
N TYR A 124 -13.07 16.85 2.37
CA TYR A 124 -12.03 16.61 3.38
C TYR A 124 -12.37 15.41 4.27
N LEU A 125 -13.63 15.27 4.68
CA LEU A 125 -14.09 14.10 5.46
C LEU A 125 -13.98 12.81 4.65
N PHE A 126 -14.36 12.83 3.38
CA PHE A 126 -14.20 11.69 2.48
C PHE A 126 -12.72 11.28 2.32
N LEU A 127 -11.84 12.25 2.08
CA LEU A 127 -10.39 12.00 1.99
C LEU A 127 -9.82 11.49 3.30
N PHE A 128 -10.29 12.00 4.44
CA PHE A 128 -9.88 11.57 5.77
C PHE A 128 -10.25 10.09 6.02
N ILE A 129 -11.50 9.71 5.75
CA ILE A 129 -11.95 8.32 5.89
C ILE A 129 -11.15 7.41 4.96
N THR A 130 -10.87 7.86 3.74
CA THR A 130 -10.08 7.07 2.78
C THR A 130 -8.63 6.92 3.25
N ALA A 131 -8.01 7.96 3.81
CA ALA A 131 -6.67 7.90 4.38
C ALA A 131 -6.61 6.98 5.62
N ALA A 132 -7.63 7.01 6.48
CA ALA A 132 -7.74 6.11 7.62
C ALA A 132 -7.93 4.64 7.18
N GLY A 133 -8.76 4.39 6.16
CA GLY A 133 -8.89 3.07 5.54
C GLY A 133 -7.57 2.57 4.96
N MET A 134 -6.78 3.45 4.35
CA MET A 134 -5.45 3.11 3.85
C MET A 134 -4.47 2.73 4.96
N LEU A 135 -4.49 3.41 6.10
CA LEU A 135 -3.68 3.01 7.27
C LEU A 135 -4.02 1.59 7.72
N PHE A 136 -5.30 1.25 7.77
CA PHE A 136 -5.73 -0.09 8.13
C PHE A 136 -5.24 -1.14 7.11
N LEU A 137 -5.38 -0.85 5.82
CA LEU A 137 -4.90 -1.74 4.76
C LEU A 137 -3.38 -1.97 4.85
N GLN A 138 -2.59 -0.94 5.15
CA GLN A 138 -1.15 -1.08 5.31
C GLN A 138 -0.78 -1.95 6.51
N PHE A 139 -1.54 -1.90 7.60
CA PHE A 139 -1.34 -2.80 8.73
C PHE A 139 -1.52 -4.26 8.32
N VAL A 140 -2.57 -4.56 7.53
CA VAL A 140 -2.80 -5.90 6.97
C VAL A 140 -1.67 -6.29 6.01
N GLN A 141 -1.28 -5.40 5.11
CA GLN A 141 -0.22 -5.63 4.13
C GLN A 141 1.12 -5.92 4.78
N ARG A 142 1.48 -5.16 5.81
CA ARG A 142 2.70 -5.35 6.58
C ARG A 142 2.74 -6.76 7.17
N ASN A 143 1.67 -7.19 7.85
CA ASN A 143 1.59 -8.52 8.43
C ASN A 143 1.74 -9.63 7.36
N LEU A 144 1.13 -9.47 6.19
CA LEU A 144 1.25 -10.43 5.08
C LEU A 144 2.67 -10.51 4.52
N VAL A 145 3.34 -9.37 4.35
CA VAL A 145 4.71 -9.31 3.83
C VAL A 145 5.70 -9.88 4.83
N GLU A 146 5.55 -9.57 6.13
CA GLU A 146 6.39 -10.15 7.19
C GLU A 146 6.25 -11.69 7.27
N GLN A 147 5.04 -12.22 7.06
CA GLN A 147 4.82 -13.67 6.95
C GLN A 147 5.40 -14.28 5.67
N MET A 148 5.59 -13.49 4.62
CA MET A 148 6.14 -13.94 3.33
C MET A 148 7.67 -14.05 3.35
N LEU A 149 8.37 -13.30 4.22
CA LEU A 149 9.83 -13.38 4.40
C LEU A 149 10.35 -14.81 4.68
N PRO A 150 9.87 -15.54 5.71
CA PRO A 150 10.38 -16.87 6.03
C PRO A 150 10.01 -17.92 4.95
N VAL A 151 8.87 -17.74 4.28
CA VAL A 151 8.46 -18.62 3.16
C VAL A 151 9.41 -18.44 1.96
N MET A 152 9.91 -17.23 1.74
CA MET A 152 10.91 -16.96 0.72
C MET A 152 12.26 -17.59 1.06
N GLU A 153 12.76 -17.43 2.28
CA GLU A 153 14.05 -18.00 2.70
C GLU A 153 14.09 -19.52 2.48
N HIS A 154 13.00 -20.23 2.76
CA HIS A 154 12.89 -21.67 2.51
C HIS A 154 12.69 -22.07 1.04
N SER A 155 12.17 -21.18 0.19
CA SER A 155 11.95 -21.45 -1.24
C SER A 155 13.20 -21.23 -2.11
N PHE A 156 14.23 -20.57 -1.57
CA PHE A 156 15.46 -20.21 -2.28
C PHE A 156 16.70 -21.05 -1.88
N VAL A 157 16.54 -22.01 -0.95
CA VAL A 157 17.55 -23.05 -0.65
C VAL A 157 17.34 -24.28 -1.56
#